data_AF-M1WY25-F1
#
_entry.id   AF-M1WY25-F1
#
_cell.length_a   1.000
_cell.length_b   1.000
_cell.length_c   1.000
_cell.angle_alpha   90.00
_cell.angle_beta   90.00
_cell.angle_gamma   90.00
#
_symmetry.space_group_name_H-M   'P 1'
#
loop_
_entity.id
_entity.type
_entity.pdbx_description
1 polymer ?
#
loop_
_entity_poly.entity_id
_entity_poly.type
_entity_poly.pdbx_seq_one_letter_code
_entity_poly.pdbx_strand_id
1 'polypeptide(L)'
;MTGTSKYIDGLLSVSKVCSTISRRDRYHSAAQLFFQTISNQMEARTQTNPGDRTFFSKSFENAIIAGFNTLPEIKAEANPTIEWDKRKAKGFPRKQLDIIAYNENTEDKAVVFEIKSRHFNPMAAAIMEFAVALRYGLKIKSANFVIPPNQCCFTVLLADCTCLDEAYFNMLFPLIRVDGFAPELHCIFRNDLVRERKSDIIFNTVYRLYREYGVYLTS
;
A
#
# COMPACT_ATOMS: atom_id res chain seq x y z
N MET A 1 12.61 31.50 11.28
CA MET A 1 12.98 30.09 11.45
C MET A 1 11.86 29.25 10.87
N THR A 2 12.09 28.63 9.70
CA THR A 2 11.17 27.70 9.04
C THR A 2 11.22 26.37 9.79
N GLY A 3 10.35 26.20 10.79
CA GLY A 3 10.25 24.93 11.50
C GLY A 3 9.81 23.83 10.54
N THR A 4 10.54 22.72 10.50
CA THR A 4 10.09 21.49 9.84
C THR A 4 8.71 21.12 10.39
N SER A 5 7.80 20.71 9.50
CA SER A 5 6.48 20.24 9.91
C SER A 5 6.62 19.12 10.94
N LYS A 6 5.84 19.13 12.02
CA LYS A 6 5.86 18.11 13.10
C LYS A 6 5.75 16.66 12.56
N TYR A 7 5.18 16.49 11.37
CA TYR A 7 5.11 15.21 10.65
C TYR A 7 6.47 14.75 10.13
N ILE A 8 7.28 15.66 9.57
CA ILE A 8 8.62 15.38 9.05
C ILE A 8 9.55 14.98 10.20
N ASP A 9 9.51 15.70 11.32
CA ASP A 9 10.32 15.35 12.51
C ASP A 9 9.96 13.96 13.06
N GLY A 10 8.67 13.60 13.06
CA GLY A 10 8.20 12.27 13.44
C GLY A 10 8.70 11.17 12.49
N LEU A 11 8.62 11.39 11.19
CA LEU A 11 9.14 10.50 10.15
C LEU A 11 10.66 10.30 10.26
N LEU A 12 11.41 11.38 10.45
CA LEU A 12 12.86 11.34 10.62
C LEU A 12 13.26 10.65 11.93
N SER A 13 12.49 10.86 13.00
CA SER A 13 12.69 10.16 14.27
C SER A 13 12.51 8.65 14.10
N VAL A 14 11.45 8.21 13.42
CA VAL A 14 11.22 6.79 13.12
C VAL A 14 12.33 6.23 12.21
N SER A 15 12.73 6.95 11.17
CA SER A 15 13.83 6.53 10.29
C SER A 15 15.15 6.32 11.05
N LYS A 16 15.45 7.20 12.03
CA LYS A 16 16.61 7.05 12.94
C LYS A 16 16.47 5.85 13.88
N VAL A 17 15.26 5.53 14.34
CA VAL A 17 15.02 4.29 15.10
C VAL A 17 15.34 3.08 14.23
N CYS A 18 14.86 3.04 12.99
CA CYS A 18 15.19 1.95 12.05
C CYS A 18 16.71 1.79 11.84
N SER A 19 17.46 2.90 11.86
CA SER A 19 18.91 2.89 11.68
C SER A 19 19.71 2.59 12.97
N THR A 20 19.08 2.53 14.14
CA THR A 20 19.79 2.29 15.42
C THR A 20 19.53 0.90 16.01
N ILE A 21 18.60 0.14 15.44
CA ILE A 21 18.34 -1.26 15.83
C ILE A 21 19.57 -2.12 15.49
N SER A 22 20.13 -2.79 16.51
CA SER A 22 21.42 -3.50 16.46
C SER A 22 21.42 -4.77 15.62
N ARG A 23 20.26 -5.39 15.39
CA ARG A 23 20.06 -6.49 14.43
C ARG A 23 19.08 -6.05 13.35
N ARG A 24 19.57 -5.30 12.36
CA ARG A 24 18.75 -4.93 11.19
C ARG A 24 18.56 -6.15 10.30
N ASP A 25 17.31 -6.53 10.08
CA ASP A 25 16.95 -7.44 9.00
C ASP A 25 16.58 -6.65 7.72
N ARG A 26 16.38 -7.36 6.61
CA ARG A 26 15.95 -6.77 5.33
C ARG A 26 14.65 -5.96 5.43
N TYR A 27 13.74 -6.32 6.35
CA TYR A 27 12.46 -5.65 6.54
C TYR A 27 12.62 -4.31 7.27
N HIS A 28 13.58 -4.20 8.19
CA HIS A 28 13.96 -2.93 8.81
C HIS A 28 14.54 -1.96 7.77
N SER A 29 15.37 -2.44 6.84
CA SER A 29 15.89 -1.61 5.75
C SER A 29 14.77 -1.13 4.82
N ALA A 30 13.82 -1.99 4.45
CA ALA A 30 12.66 -1.61 3.65
C ALA A 30 11.80 -0.54 4.35
N ALA A 31 11.50 -0.72 5.64
CA ALA A 31 10.76 0.25 6.45
C ALA A 31 11.52 1.58 6.60
N GLN A 32 12.84 1.53 6.81
CA GLN A 32 13.67 2.73 6.87
C GLN A 32 13.59 3.54 5.57
N LEU A 33 13.71 2.86 4.42
CA LEU A 33 13.66 3.48 3.10
C LEU A 33 12.29 4.10 2.84
N PHE A 34 11.20 3.44 3.26
CA PHE A 34 9.86 4.01 3.22
C PHE A 34 9.81 5.35 3.94
N PHE A 35 10.16 5.38 5.24
CA PHE A 35 10.07 6.61 6.04
C PHE A 35 11.00 7.72 5.53
N GLN A 36 12.21 7.37 5.08
CA GLN A 36 13.15 8.33 4.50
C GLN A 36 12.59 8.94 3.21
N THR A 37 12.02 8.13 2.32
CA THR A 37 11.44 8.58 1.06
C THR A 37 10.26 9.52 1.30
N ILE A 38 9.33 9.15 2.19
CA ILE A 38 8.19 10.01 2.54
C ILE A 38 8.68 11.32 3.16
N SER A 39 9.65 11.27 4.08
CA SER A 39 10.21 12.47 4.71
C SER A 39 10.78 13.44 3.68
N ASN A 40 11.65 12.95 2.79
CA ASN A 40 12.29 13.78 1.76
C ASN A 40 11.27 14.43 0.83
N GLN A 41 10.23 13.67 0.44
CA GLN A 41 9.16 14.16 -0.43
C GLN A 41 8.30 15.22 0.30
N MET A 42 7.98 15.01 1.58
CA MET A 42 7.25 16.00 2.38
C MET A 42 8.05 17.27 2.64
N GLU A 43 9.36 17.15 2.90
CA GLU A 43 10.27 18.28 3.10
C GLU A 43 10.34 19.17 1.85
N ALA A 44 10.53 18.56 0.68
CA ALA A 44 10.53 19.26 -0.61
C ALA A 44 9.24 20.07 -0.89
N ARG A 45 8.12 19.73 -0.24
CA ARG A 45 6.82 20.39 -0.42
C ARG A 45 6.40 21.36 0.68
N THR A 46 7.15 21.51 1.77
CA THR A 46 6.89 22.58 2.76
C THR A 46 6.99 24.00 2.17
N GLN A 47 7.40 24.13 0.90
CA GLN A 47 7.34 25.35 0.08
C GLN A 47 6.01 25.53 -0.70
N THR A 48 5.01 24.66 -0.53
CA THR A 48 3.73 24.68 -1.27
C THR A 48 2.50 24.59 -0.34
N ASN A 49 1.33 25.02 -0.83
CA ASN A 49 0.13 25.21 -0.01
C ASN A 49 -0.29 23.95 0.77
N PRO A 50 -0.54 24.06 2.09
CA PRO A 50 -1.04 22.99 2.94
C PRO A 50 -2.50 22.67 2.58
N GLY A 51 -2.71 21.78 1.61
CA GLY A 51 -4.07 21.38 1.19
C GLY A 51 -4.15 20.44 -0.02
N ASP A 52 -3.05 20.25 -0.76
CA ASP A 52 -3.05 19.40 -1.96
C ASP A 52 -2.96 17.90 -1.63
N ARG A 53 -4.11 17.23 -1.64
CA ARG A 53 -4.28 15.81 -1.26
C ARG A 53 -3.77 14.82 -2.31
N THR A 54 -3.60 15.26 -3.56
CA THR A 54 -3.14 14.46 -4.70
C THR A 54 -1.66 14.05 -4.55
N PHE A 55 -0.88 14.87 -3.83
CA PHE A 55 0.55 14.66 -3.63
C PHE A 55 0.88 13.42 -2.78
N PHE A 56 0.11 13.16 -1.73
CA PHE A 56 0.41 12.09 -0.79
C PHE A 56 0.38 10.70 -1.45
N SER A 57 -0.55 10.44 -2.38
CA SER A 57 -0.71 9.11 -2.98
C SER A 57 0.54 8.68 -3.75
N LYS A 58 1.14 9.58 -4.54
CA LYS A 58 2.28 9.23 -5.40
C LYS A 58 3.58 9.06 -4.61
N SER A 59 3.79 9.89 -3.58
CA SER A 59 4.95 9.73 -2.70
C SER A 59 4.89 8.41 -1.93
N PHE A 60 3.69 8.02 -1.46
CA PHE A 60 3.47 6.72 -0.84
C PHE A 60 3.70 5.58 -1.81
N GLU A 61 3.19 5.71 -3.03
CA GLU A 61 3.39 4.70 -4.06
C GLU A 61 4.87 4.43 -4.32
N ASN A 62 5.64 5.49 -4.57
CA ASN A 62 7.07 5.40 -4.80
C ASN A 62 7.83 4.79 -3.61
N ALA A 63 7.45 5.17 -2.38
CA ALA A 63 8.09 4.67 -1.16
C ALA A 63 7.81 3.18 -0.93
N ILE A 64 6.58 2.72 -1.20
CA ILE A 64 6.20 1.31 -1.09
C ILE A 64 6.95 0.48 -2.12
N ILE A 65 6.95 0.91 -3.38
CA ILE A 65 7.70 0.26 -4.47
C ILE A 65 9.18 0.15 -4.11
N ALA A 66 9.79 1.26 -3.69
CA ALA A 66 11.19 1.28 -3.30
C ALA A 66 11.47 0.32 -2.13
N GLY A 67 10.62 0.31 -1.10
CA GLY A 67 10.77 -0.60 0.05
C GLY A 67 10.70 -2.07 -0.35
N PHE A 68 9.70 -2.48 -1.15
CA PHE A 68 9.59 -3.86 -1.61
C PHE A 68 10.77 -4.28 -2.49
N ASN A 69 11.24 -3.41 -3.39
CA ASN A 69 12.40 -3.66 -4.25
C ASN A 69 13.73 -3.79 -3.48
N THR A 70 13.78 -3.48 -2.17
CA THR A 70 14.97 -3.78 -1.34
C THR A 70 14.95 -5.19 -0.76
N LEU A 71 13.81 -5.88 -0.78
CA LEU A 71 13.72 -7.25 -0.32
C LEU A 71 14.24 -8.17 -1.43
N PRO A 72 15.13 -9.13 -1.11
CA PRO A 72 15.65 -10.07 -2.11
C PRO A 72 14.52 -10.77 -2.85
N GLU A 73 14.66 -10.88 -4.17
CA GLU A 73 13.76 -11.63 -5.06
C GLU A 73 12.35 -11.04 -5.21
N ILE A 74 12.05 -9.92 -4.54
CA ILE A 74 10.76 -9.25 -4.64
C ILE A 74 10.88 -8.05 -5.56
N LYS A 75 9.92 -7.94 -6.48
CA LYS A 75 9.75 -6.78 -7.35
C LYS A 75 8.37 -6.17 -7.17
N ALA A 76 8.34 -4.85 -7.15
CA ALA A 76 7.14 -4.04 -7.09
C ALA A 76 7.07 -3.07 -8.28
N GLU A 77 5.89 -2.98 -8.88
CA GLU A 77 5.59 -2.20 -10.08
C GLU A 77 4.31 -1.39 -9.90
N ALA A 78 4.29 -0.20 -10.51
CA ALA A 78 3.14 0.71 -10.51
C ALA A 78 2.14 0.38 -11.63
N ASN A 79 0.89 0.81 -11.42
CA ASN A 79 -0.19 0.76 -12.42
C ASN A 79 -0.51 -0.63 -13.03
N PRO A 80 -0.49 -1.73 -12.26
CA PRO A 80 -0.98 -3.00 -12.77
C PRO A 80 -2.44 -2.86 -13.22
N THR A 81 -2.78 -3.50 -14.33
CA THR A 81 -4.08 -3.35 -14.98
C THR A 81 -4.85 -4.66 -14.90
N ILE A 82 -6.13 -4.58 -14.53
CA ILE A 82 -7.05 -5.71 -14.66
C ILE A 82 -7.42 -5.84 -16.15
N GLU A 83 -6.93 -6.90 -16.79
CA GLU A 83 -7.25 -7.22 -18.18
C GLU A 83 -8.56 -8.00 -18.29
N TRP A 84 -9.53 -7.36 -18.92
CA TRP A 84 -10.81 -7.97 -19.25
C TRP A 84 -10.70 -8.75 -20.55
N ASP A 85 -11.21 -9.99 -20.56
CA ASP A 85 -11.37 -10.74 -21.80
C ASP A 85 -12.34 -9.99 -22.72
N LYS A 86 -11.81 -9.47 -23.83
CA LYS A 86 -12.55 -8.72 -24.85
C LYS A 86 -13.75 -9.50 -25.40
N ARG A 87 -13.77 -10.84 -25.29
CA ARG A 87 -14.87 -11.70 -25.72
C ARG A 87 -15.97 -11.83 -24.67
N LYS A 88 -15.64 -11.71 -23.38
CA LYS A 88 -16.58 -11.87 -22.25
C LYS A 88 -17.09 -10.55 -21.67
N ALA A 89 -16.39 -9.44 -21.90
CA ALA A 89 -16.66 -8.17 -21.23
C ALA A 89 -16.58 -6.96 -22.19
N LYS A 90 -17.46 -6.92 -23.21
CA LYS A 90 -17.68 -5.70 -23.99
C LYS A 90 -18.35 -4.64 -23.09
N GLY A 91 -17.57 -3.70 -22.56
CA GLY A 91 -18.10 -2.51 -21.88
C GLY A 91 -17.56 -2.25 -20.46
N PHE A 92 -16.77 -3.15 -19.88
CA PHE A 92 -16.14 -2.88 -18.58
C PHE A 92 -14.88 -2.02 -18.77
N PRO A 93 -14.72 -0.93 -17.99
CA PRO A 93 -13.55 -0.09 -18.07
C PRO A 93 -12.29 -0.85 -17.65
N ARG A 94 -11.18 -0.57 -18.34
CA ARG A 94 -9.86 -0.99 -17.86
C ARG A 94 -9.59 -0.26 -16.54
N LYS A 95 -9.37 -1.02 -15.48
CA LYS A 95 -9.00 -0.47 -14.18
C LYS A 95 -7.50 -0.65 -13.97
N GLN A 96 -6.85 0.43 -13.58
CA GLN A 96 -5.50 0.44 -13.05
C GLN A 96 -5.58 0.42 -11.53
N LEU A 97 -4.81 -0.47 -10.93
CA LEU A 97 -4.53 -0.58 -9.51
C LEU A 97 -3.23 0.18 -9.22
N ASP A 98 -2.98 0.58 -7.97
CA ASP A 98 -1.83 1.44 -7.68
C ASP A 98 -0.49 0.69 -7.75
N ILE A 99 -0.36 -0.48 -7.10
CA ILE A 99 0.89 -1.26 -7.06
C ILE A 99 0.63 -2.77 -7.13
N ILE A 100 1.54 -3.53 -7.72
CA ILE A 100 1.69 -4.97 -7.51
C ILE A 100 3.11 -5.29 -7.05
N ALA A 101 3.24 -6.14 -6.04
CA ALA A 101 4.49 -6.73 -5.59
C ALA A 101 4.44 -8.25 -5.76
N TYR A 102 5.49 -8.86 -6.28
CA TYR A 102 5.57 -10.29 -6.57
C TYR A 102 7.00 -10.80 -6.42
N ASN A 103 7.15 -12.12 -6.31
CA ASN A 103 8.46 -12.76 -6.33
C ASN A 103 8.88 -13.04 -7.78
N GLU A 104 10.04 -12.52 -8.19
CA GLU A 104 10.57 -12.66 -9.56
C GLU A 104 10.95 -14.10 -9.91
N ASN A 105 11.21 -14.96 -8.91
CA ASN A 105 11.66 -16.34 -9.14
C ASN A 105 10.50 -17.33 -9.29
N THR A 106 9.42 -17.14 -8.54
CA THR A 106 8.29 -18.09 -8.51
C THR A 106 7.08 -17.58 -9.27
N GLU A 107 6.86 -16.26 -9.30
CA GLU A 107 5.77 -15.60 -10.01
C GLU A 107 4.36 -16.19 -9.73
N ASP A 108 4.19 -16.87 -8.58
CA ASP A 108 3.00 -17.65 -8.23
C ASP A 108 2.10 -16.96 -7.21
N LYS A 109 2.62 -15.93 -6.54
CA LYS A 109 1.95 -15.11 -5.54
C LYS A 109 2.26 -13.65 -5.78
N ALA A 110 1.24 -12.81 -5.55
CA ALA A 110 1.41 -11.37 -5.57
C ALA A 110 0.65 -10.69 -4.43
N VAL A 111 1.05 -9.46 -4.13
CA VAL A 111 0.27 -8.54 -3.30
C VAL A 111 -0.05 -7.33 -4.15
N VAL A 112 -1.33 -6.99 -4.21
CA VAL A 112 -1.85 -5.84 -4.94
C VAL A 112 -2.25 -4.78 -3.93
N PHE A 113 -1.73 -3.57 -4.10
CA PHE A 113 -2.05 -2.45 -3.23
C PHE A 113 -2.91 -1.41 -3.96
N GLU A 114 -3.92 -0.92 -3.25
CA GLU A 114 -4.64 0.31 -3.57
C GLU A 114 -4.38 1.34 -2.45
N ILE A 115 -3.80 2.48 -2.80
CA ILE A 115 -3.46 3.56 -1.87
C ILE A 115 -4.59 4.58 -1.88
N LYS A 116 -5.08 4.93 -0.69
CA LYS A 116 -6.11 5.97 -0.53
C LYS A 116 -5.70 6.92 0.60
N SER A 117 -5.93 8.21 0.39
CA SER A 117 -5.60 9.24 1.38
C SER A 117 -6.61 9.22 2.52
N ARG A 118 -7.89 9.32 2.18
CA ARG A 118 -9.13 9.07 2.96
C ARG A 118 -10.26 8.83 1.97
N HIS A 119 -11.43 8.43 2.47
CA HIS A 119 -12.71 8.29 1.77
C HIS A 119 -13.14 6.85 1.47
N PHE A 120 -14.36 6.57 1.92
CA PHE A 120 -15.07 5.31 1.73
C PHE A 120 -15.36 4.98 0.25
N ASN A 121 -15.89 5.95 -0.52
CA ASN A 121 -16.37 5.67 -1.88
C ASN A 121 -15.27 5.13 -2.82
N PRO A 122 -14.04 5.71 -2.85
CA PRO A 122 -12.96 5.16 -3.67
C PRO A 122 -12.47 3.78 -3.20
N MET A 123 -12.52 3.50 -1.90
CA MET A 123 -12.13 2.20 -1.33
C MET A 123 -13.13 1.10 -1.69
N ALA A 124 -14.43 1.38 -1.57
CA ALA A 124 -15.48 0.45 -1.98
C ALA A 124 -15.39 0.10 -3.48
N ALA A 125 -15.11 1.09 -4.33
CA ALA A 125 -14.91 0.87 -5.76
C ALA A 125 -13.73 -0.08 -6.03
N ALA A 126 -12.56 0.15 -5.40
CA ALA A 126 -11.39 -0.69 -5.60
C ALA A 126 -11.62 -2.14 -5.15
N ILE A 127 -12.23 -2.34 -3.96
CA ILE A 127 -12.58 -3.68 -3.46
C ILE A 127 -13.56 -4.37 -4.41
N MET A 128 -14.59 -3.66 -4.88
CA MET A 128 -15.59 -4.22 -5.79
C MET A 128 -14.98 -4.60 -7.14
N GLU A 129 -14.10 -3.77 -7.70
CA GLU A 129 -13.42 -4.06 -8.97
C GLU A 129 -12.54 -5.30 -8.86
N PHE A 130 -11.82 -5.46 -7.76
CA PHE A 130 -11.00 -6.65 -7.52
C PHE A 130 -11.86 -7.91 -7.30
N ALA A 131 -12.96 -7.80 -6.55
CA ALA A 131 -13.91 -8.88 -6.33
C ALA A 131 -14.56 -9.35 -7.64
N VAL A 132 -14.88 -8.42 -8.53
CA VAL A 132 -15.36 -8.74 -9.87
C VAL A 132 -14.27 -9.45 -10.68
N ALA A 133 -13.02 -9.00 -10.61
CA ALA A 133 -11.91 -9.67 -11.26
C ALA A 133 -11.74 -11.13 -10.81
N LEU A 134 -11.87 -11.39 -9.50
CA LEU A 134 -11.91 -12.74 -8.93
C LEU A 134 -13.08 -13.56 -9.49
N ARG A 135 -14.30 -13.03 -9.38
CA ARG A 135 -15.53 -13.73 -9.78
C ARG A 135 -15.53 -14.16 -11.25
N TYR A 136 -14.97 -13.34 -12.12
CA TYR A 136 -14.93 -13.62 -13.56
C TYR A 136 -13.63 -14.26 -14.04
N GLY A 137 -12.70 -14.59 -13.12
CA GLY A 137 -11.42 -15.21 -13.47
C GLY A 137 -10.59 -14.35 -14.43
N LEU A 138 -10.59 -13.03 -14.20
CA LEU A 138 -9.78 -12.08 -14.97
C LEU A 138 -8.30 -12.23 -14.65
N LYS A 139 -7.45 -11.42 -15.28
CA LYS A 139 -6.01 -11.42 -15.00
C LYS A 139 -5.55 -10.01 -14.65
N ILE A 140 -4.59 -9.92 -13.74
CA ILE A 140 -3.89 -8.69 -13.40
C ILE A 140 -2.57 -8.71 -14.15
N LYS A 141 -2.28 -7.64 -14.87
CA LYS A 141 -1.09 -7.52 -15.68
C LYS A 141 -0.26 -6.32 -15.28
N SER A 142 1.02 -6.56 -15.09
CA SER A 142 2.07 -5.55 -15.07
C SER A 142 2.99 -5.71 -16.28
N ALA A 143 4.01 -4.86 -16.41
CA ALA A 143 4.86 -4.79 -17.61
C ALA A 143 5.35 -6.17 -18.09
N ASN A 144 5.82 -7.01 -17.16
CA ASN A 144 6.36 -8.34 -17.46
C ASN A 144 5.63 -9.48 -16.73
N PHE A 145 4.55 -9.19 -16.00
CA PHE A 145 3.96 -10.12 -15.05
C PHE A 145 2.45 -10.24 -15.29
N VAL A 146 1.93 -11.47 -15.27
CA VAL A 146 0.50 -11.73 -15.41
C VAL A 146 0.09 -12.75 -14.35
N ILE A 147 -0.81 -12.35 -13.45
CA ILE A 147 -1.27 -13.21 -12.37
C ILE A 147 -2.81 -13.21 -12.30
N PRO A 148 -3.45 -14.37 -12.07
CA PRO A 148 -4.86 -14.40 -11.74
C PRO A 148 -5.10 -13.81 -10.32
N PRO A 149 -6.22 -13.09 -10.11
CA PRO A 149 -6.53 -12.46 -8.82
C PRO A 149 -6.60 -13.41 -7.63
N ASN A 150 -6.88 -14.71 -7.83
CA ASN A 150 -6.94 -15.70 -6.74
C ASN A 150 -5.57 -16.08 -6.16
N GLN A 151 -4.48 -15.70 -6.84
CA GLN A 151 -3.11 -15.82 -6.34
C GLN A 151 -2.60 -14.51 -5.73
N CYS A 152 -3.46 -13.50 -5.64
CA CYS A 152 -3.12 -12.19 -5.12
C CYS A 152 -3.72 -11.97 -3.72
N CYS A 153 -2.93 -11.42 -2.81
CA CYS A 153 -3.49 -10.73 -1.64
C CYS A 153 -3.84 -9.28 -2.04
N PHE A 154 -5.10 -8.87 -1.90
CA PHE A 154 -5.51 -7.50 -2.17
C PHE A 154 -5.52 -6.68 -0.88
N THR A 155 -4.81 -5.55 -0.91
CA THR A 155 -4.58 -4.72 0.26
C THR A 155 -4.93 -3.26 -0.03
N VAL A 156 -5.73 -2.65 0.84
CA VAL A 156 -5.97 -1.21 0.83
C VAL A 156 -5.06 -0.55 1.86
N LEU A 157 -4.27 0.43 1.41
CA LEU A 157 -3.39 1.22 2.27
C LEU A 157 -4.00 2.61 2.46
N LEU A 158 -4.37 2.91 3.70
CA LEU A 158 -4.80 4.25 4.08
C LEU A 158 -3.59 5.05 4.54
N ALA A 159 -3.26 6.09 3.77
CA ALA A 159 -2.19 7.01 4.14
C ALA A 159 -2.52 7.69 5.48
N ASP A 160 -3.77 8.14 5.67
CA ASP A 160 -4.24 8.73 6.93
C ASP A 160 -5.64 8.23 7.26
N CYS A 161 -5.83 7.52 8.36
CA CYS A 161 -7.10 6.89 8.71
C CYS A 161 -7.66 7.34 10.07
N THR A 162 -8.92 7.05 10.28
CA THR A 162 -9.66 7.21 11.54
C THR A 162 -10.39 5.90 11.88
N CYS A 163 -10.86 5.76 13.12
CA CYS A 163 -11.69 4.61 13.51
C CYS A 163 -12.90 4.41 12.59
N LEU A 164 -13.43 5.50 12.04
CA LEU A 164 -14.58 5.47 11.14
C LEU A 164 -14.22 4.84 9.78
N ASP A 165 -13.03 5.11 9.24
CA ASP A 165 -12.57 4.51 7.98
C ASP A 165 -12.39 2.98 8.11
N GLU A 166 -11.82 2.52 9.24
CA GLU A 166 -11.68 1.10 9.57
C GLU A 166 -13.05 0.41 9.69
N ALA A 167 -13.99 1.03 10.41
CA ALA A 167 -15.34 0.51 10.56
C ALA A 167 -16.05 0.38 9.20
N TYR A 168 -15.91 1.38 8.33
CA TYR A 168 -16.49 1.34 7.01
C TYR A 168 -15.90 0.24 6.12
N PHE A 169 -14.59 0.03 6.13
CA PHE A 169 -13.96 -1.08 5.41
C PHE A 169 -14.53 -2.43 5.87
N ASN A 170 -14.65 -2.63 7.19
CA ASN A 170 -15.18 -3.87 7.76
C ASN A 170 -16.66 -4.10 7.39
N MET A 171 -17.44 -3.03 7.23
CA MET A 171 -18.83 -3.11 6.77
C MET A 171 -18.99 -3.47 5.29
N LEU A 172 -17.96 -3.25 4.45
CA LEU A 172 -18.00 -3.63 3.03
C LEU A 172 -17.84 -5.14 2.84
N PHE A 173 -17.17 -5.81 3.76
CA PHE A 173 -16.81 -7.22 3.61
C PHE A 173 -18.02 -8.16 3.44
N PRO A 174 -19.12 -8.04 4.23
CA PRO A 174 -20.33 -8.83 4.00
C PRO A 174 -21.03 -8.54 2.66
N LEU A 175 -20.85 -7.33 2.10
CA LEU A 175 -21.55 -6.88 0.89
C LEU A 175 -20.88 -7.37 -0.39
N ILE A 176 -19.58 -7.64 -0.36
CA ILE A 176 -18.75 -7.98 -1.53
C ILE A 176 -18.31 -9.46 -1.47
N ARG A 177 -19.15 -10.33 -0.92
CA ARG A 177 -18.79 -11.72 -0.64
C ARG A 177 -18.48 -12.49 -1.93
N VAL A 178 -17.21 -12.77 -2.14
CA VAL A 178 -16.67 -13.63 -3.19
C VAL A 178 -15.84 -14.70 -2.51
N ASP A 179 -16.05 -15.97 -2.87
CA ASP A 179 -15.35 -17.08 -2.23
C ASP A 179 -13.83 -16.93 -2.38
N GLY A 180 -13.11 -17.10 -1.27
CA GLY A 180 -11.66 -16.92 -1.21
C GLY A 180 -11.18 -15.48 -1.26
N PHE A 181 -12.08 -14.47 -1.28
CA PHE A 181 -11.69 -13.07 -1.22
C PHE A 181 -11.70 -12.55 0.23
N ALA A 182 -10.54 -12.11 0.72
CA ALA A 182 -10.38 -11.46 2.02
C ALA A 182 -9.47 -10.23 1.86
N PRO A 183 -10.01 -9.06 1.49
CA PRO A 183 -9.20 -7.87 1.36
C PRO A 183 -8.67 -7.41 2.72
N GLU A 184 -7.43 -6.94 2.76
CA GLU A 184 -6.79 -6.43 3.98
C GLU A 184 -6.75 -4.90 4.00
N LEU A 185 -6.82 -4.30 5.18
CA LEU A 185 -6.69 -2.86 5.40
C LEU A 185 -5.50 -2.57 6.30
N HIS A 186 -4.59 -1.70 5.84
CA HIS A 186 -3.52 -1.18 6.70
C HIS A 186 -3.58 0.34 6.75
N CYS A 187 -3.56 0.87 7.98
CA CYS A 187 -3.48 2.30 8.23
C CYS A 187 -2.04 2.71 8.53
N ILE A 188 -1.44 3.51 7.65
CA ILE A 188 -0.05 3.96 7.84
C ILE A 188 0.01 5.07 8.90
N PHE A 189 -0.88 6.06 8.81
CA PHE A 189 -1.08 7.06 9.86
C PHE A 189 -2.50 6.96 10.42
N ARG A 190 -2.63 7.00 11.74
CA ARG A 190 -3.92 7.12 12.44
C ARG A 190 -3.95 8.47 13.15
N ASN A 191 -4.88 9.35 12.77
CA ASN A 191 -4.81 10.77 13.14
C ASN A 191 -4.88 11.03 14.66
N ASP A 192 -5.59 10.16 15.37
CA ASP A 192 -5.67 10.13 16.84
C ASP A 192 -4.29 9.80 17.46
N LEU A 193 -3.56 8.85 16.90
CA LEU A 193 -2.26 8.40 17.40
C LEU A 193 -1.09 9.32 17.00
N VAL A 194 -1.18 9.97 15.85
CA VAL A 194 -0.16 10.95 15.39
C VAL A 194 -0.13 12.17 16.31
N ARG A 195 -1.28 12.62 16.81
CA ARG A 195 -1.36 13.71 17.79
C ARG A 195 -0.65 13.37 19.10
N GLU A 196 -0.56 12.10 19.46
CA GLU A 196 0.05 11.59 20.69
C GLU A 196 1.54 11.19 20.52
N ARG A 197 2.15 11.43 19.35
CA ARG A 197 3.56 11.05 19.04
C ARG A 197 3.86 9.55 19.23
N LYS A 198 2.93 8.68 18.91
CA LYS A 198 3.13 7.21 18.99
C LYS A 198 3.91 6.68 17.78
N SER A 199 5.16 7.12 17.63
CA SER A 199 6.09 6.73 16.56
C SER A 199 6.23 5.21 16.42
N ASP A 200 6.17 4.50 17.54
CA ASP A 200 6.32 3.04 17.58
C ASP A 200 5.16 2.34 16.89
N ILE A 201 3.95 2.90 16.93
CA ILE A 201 2.79 2.30 16.25
C ILE A 201 2.92 2.45 14.74
N ILE A 202 3.30 3.62 14.26
CA ILE A 202 3.53 3.89 12.83
C ILE A 202 4.63 2.97 12.30
N PHE A 203 5.75 2.89 13.03
CA PHE A 203 6.84 1.98 12.71
C PHE A 203 6.36 0.53 12.65
N ASN A 204 5.67 0.06 13.69
CA ASN A 204 5.21 -1.31 13.76
C ASN A 204 4.23 -1.66 12.63
N THR A 205 3.32 -0.75 12.25
CA THR A 205 2.41 -1.01 11.12
C THR A 205 3.16 -1.15 9.80
N VAL A 206 4.08 -0.22 9.49
CA VAL A 206 4.85 -0.27 8.24
C VAL A 206 5.82 -1.46 8.22
N TYR A 207 6.49 -1.74 9.34
CA TYR A 207 7.37 -2.90 9.46
C TYR A 207 6.60 -4.22 9.26
N ARG A 208 5.42 -4.35 9.88
CA ARG A 208 4.56 -5.53 9.69
C ARG A 208 4.13 -5.69 8.24
N LEU A 209 3.76 -4.61 7.56
CA LEU A 209 3.41 -4.66 6.13
C LEU A 209 4.53 -5.31 5.30
N TYR A 210 5.79 -4.89 5.46
CA TYR A 210 6.90 -5.49 4.72
C TYR A 210 7.21 -6.92 5.15
N ARG A 211 7.11 -7.22 6.46
CA ARG A 211 7.42 -8.54 6.98
C ARG A 211 6.37 -9.57 6.58
N GLU A 212 5.09 -9.28 6.79
CA GLU A 212 3.97 -10.21 6.52
C GLU A 212 3.91 -10.52 5.02
N TYR A 213 3.89 -9.49 4.17
CA TYR A 213 3.85 -9.71 2.73
C TYR A 213 5.17 -10.23 2.16
N GLY A 214 6.31 -9.81 2.68
CA GLY A 214 7.60 -10.34 2.23
C GLY A 214 7.77 -11.83 2.57
N VAL A 215 7.24 -12.29 3.71
CA VAL A 215 7.18 -13.72 4.03
C VAL A 215 6.19 -14.43 3.11
N TYR A 216 4.98 -13.90 2.92
CA TYR A 216 3.98 -14.48 2.01
C TYR A 216 4.50 -14.69 0.58
N LEU A 217 5.24 -13.71 0.04
CA LEU A 217 5.82 -13.76 -1.30
C LEU A 217 7.02 -14.72 -1.43
N THR A 218 7.62 -15.14 -0.32
CA THR A 218 8.83 -16.01 -0.33
C THR A 218 8.58 -17.42 0.23
N SER A 219 7.42 -17.66 0.84
CA SER A 219 6.93 -18.97 1.28
C SER A 219 6.22 -19.72 0.17
#